data_AF-A0A7W1EMU8-F1
#
_entry.id   AF-A0A7W1EMU8-F1
#
_cell.length_a   1.000
_cell.length_b   1.000
_cell.length_c   1.000
_cell.angle_alpha   90.00
_cell.angle_beta   90.00
_cell.angle_gamma   90.00
#
_symmetry.space_group_name_H-M   'P 1'
#
loop_
_entity.id
_entity.type
_entity.pdbx_description
1 polymer ?
#
loop_
_entity_poly.entity_id
_entity_poly.type
_entity_poly.pdbx_seq_one_letter_code
_entity_poly.pdbx_strand_id
1 'polypeptide(L)'
;PTLADGLAGEVDDEGLAVGRFALDEIVTVSEDAIASAIRWLACEYALKVEGSGAVGVAALRAERIAIGAEPCVIVLTGGNIDEMRWSSIVSG
;
A
#
# COMPACT_ATOMS: atom_id res chain seq x y z
N PRO A 1 -2.02 10.62 12.31
CA PRO A 1 -0.89 10.39 11.38
C PRO A 1 -1.04 9.01 10.73
N THR A 2 -0.82 8.90 9.42
CA THR A 2 -0.94 7.64 8.67
C THR A 2 0.41 6.94 8.53
N LEU A 3 0.40 5.62 8.36
CA LEU A 3 1.52 4.79 7.93
C LEU A 3 1.90 5.07 6.47
N ALA A 4 0.95 5.50 5.64
CA ALA A 4 1.16 5.89 4.24
C ALA A 4 1.35 7.41 4.10
N ASP A 5 2.36 7.96 4.78
CA ASP A 5 2.68 9.39 4.77
C ASP A 5 3.02 9.94 3.39
N GLY A 6 3.65 9.15 2.52
CA GLY A 6 3.89 9.47 1.11
C GLY A 6 2.61 9.65 0.27
N LEU A 7 1.44 9.24 0.79
CA LEU A 7 0.13 9.45 0.16
C LEU A 7 -0.70 10.56 0.82
N ALA A 8 -0.17 11.24 1.84
CA ALA A 8 -0.90 12.27 2.59
C ALA A 8 -0.98 13.63 1.87
N GLY A 9 -0.38 13.75 0.68
CA GLY A 9 -0.41 14.95 -0.14
C GLY A 9 -1.73 15.15 -0.89
N GLU A 10 -1.93 16.36 -1.40
CA GLU A 10 -3.03 16.67 -2.31
C GLU A 10 -2.72 16.16 -3.73
N VAL A 11 -3.76 15.91 -4.52
CA VAL A 11 -3.67 15.61 -5.95
C VAL A 11 -4.03 16.88 -6.71
N ASP A 12 -3.16 17.30 -7.63
CA ASP A 12 -3.45 18.45 -8.49
C ASP A 12 -4.54 18.13 -9.54
N ASP A 13 -5.06 19.17 -10.19
CA ASP A 13 -6.17 19.03 -11.14
C ASP A 13 -5.80 18.14 -12.35
N GLU A 14 -4.54 18.15 -12.78
CA GLU A 14 -4.07 17.37 -13.92
C GLU A 14 -4.00 15.88 -13.55
N GLY A 15 -3.40 15.56 -12.41
CA GLY A 15 -3.35 14.21 -11.85
C GLY A 15 -4.75 13.65 -11.58
N LEU A 16 -5.67 14.48 -11.06
CA LEU A 16 -7.05 14.09 -10.84
C LEU A 16 -7.78 13.82 -12.16
N ALA A 17 -7.54 14.63 -13.20
CA ALA A 17 -8.12 14.42 -14.51
C ALA A 17 -7.64 13.10 -15.15
N VAL A 18 -6.34 12.81 -15.05
CA VAL A 18 -5.76 11.53 -15.50
C VAL A 18 -6.40 10.36 -14.74
N GLY A 19 -6.46 10.45 -13.41
CA GLY A 19 -7.06 9.42 -12.57
C GLY A 19 -8.52 9.14 -12.91
N ARG A 20 -9.34 10.20 -13.09
CA ARG A 20 -10.76 10.07 -13.47
C ARG A 20 -10.97 9.42 -14.84
N PHE A 21 -10.02 9.56 -15.75
CA PHE A 21 -10.10 8.96 -17.08
C PHE A 21 -9.60 7.51 -17.10
N ALA A 22 -8.55 7.19 -16.35
CA ALA A 22 -7.82 5.94 -16.49
C ALA A 22 -8.10 4.89 -15.40
N LEU A 23 -8.65 5.28 -14.24
CA LEU A 23 -8.91 4.35 -13.14
C LEU A 23 -10.33 3.78 -13.22
N ASP A 24 -10.46 2.47 -13.04
CA ASP A 24 -11.76 1.82 -12.89
C ASP A 24 -12.37 2.04 -11.49
N GLU A 25 -11.52 2.02 -10.46
CA GLU A 25 -11.94 2.13 -9.06
C GLU A 25 -10.85 2.78 -8.20
N ILE A 26 -11.28 3.47 -7.13
CA ILE A 26 -10.41 3.91 -6.02
C ILE A 26 -10.88 3.19 -4.76
N VAL A 27 -9.99 2.41 -4.16
CA VAL A 27 -10.24 1.73 -2.88
C VAL A 27 -9.41 2.34 -1.76
N THR A 28 -9.91 2.24 -0.54
CA THR A 28 -9.21 2.66 0.68
C THR A 28 -8.93 1.45 1.58
N VAL A 29 -7.89 1.58 2.41
CA VAL A 29 -7.44 0.57 3.37
C VAL A 29 -7.23 1.22 4.74
N SER A 30 -7.35 0.44 5.80
CA SER A 30 -7.07 0.89 7.16
C SER A 30 -5.57 0.87 7.47
N GLU A 31 -5.17 1.61 8.50
CA GLU A 31 -3.82 1.57 9.06
C GLU A 31 -3.40 0.15 9.45
N ASP A 32 -4.31 -0.62 10.06
CA ASP A 32 -4.06 -2.02 10.45
C ASP A 32 -3.80 -2.92 9.24
N ALA A 33 -4.51 -2.69 8.13
CA ALA A 33 -4.29 -3.43 6.89
C ALA A 33 -2.92 -3.09 6.28
N ILE A 34 -2.50 -1.83 6.34
CA ILE A 34 -1.16 -1.40 5.90
C ILE A 34 -0.08 -2.07 6.76
N ALA A 35 -0.22 -2.05 8.09
CA ALA A 35 0.72 -2.69 9.01
C ALA A 35 0.81 -4.21 8.75
N SER A 36 -0.33 -4.87 8.56
CA SER A 36 -0.40 -6.30 8.24
C SER A 36 0.32 -6.61 6.92
N ALA A 37 0.15 -5.76 5.89
CA ALA A 37 0.81 -5.93 4.61
C ALA A 37 2.33 -5.76 4.69
N ILE A 38 2.83 -4.73 5.39
CA ILE A 38 4.27 -4.53 5.62
C ILE A 38 4.89 -5.76 6.29
N ARG A 39 4.25 -6.26 7.36
CA ARG A 39 4.71 -7.45 8.07
C ARG A 39 4.75 -8.67 7.16
N TRP A 40 3.69 -8.89 6.39
CA TRP A 40 3.63 -10.03 5.47
C TRP A 40 4.72 -9.97 4.40
N LEU A 41 4.98 -8.79 3.82
CA LEU A 41 6.06 -8.58 2.86
C LEU A 41 7.44 -8.86 3.47
N ALA A 42 7.65 -8.46 4.73
CA ALA A 42 8.87 -8.74 5.46
C ALA A 42 9.04 -10.24 5.75
N CYS A 43 8.01 -10.91 6.25
CA CYS A 43 8.08 -12.31 6.67
C CYS A 43 8.15 -13.30 5.50
N GLU A 44 7.35 -13.10 4.46
CA GLU A 44 7.23 -14.08 3.36
C GLU A 44 8.23 -13.82 2.23
N TYR A 45 8.64 -12.57 2.02
CA TYR A 45 9.47 -12.18 0.88
C TYR A 45 10.79 -11.51 1.27
N ALA A 46 11.06 -11.33 2.57
CA ALA A 46 12.20 -10.56 3.07
C ALA A 46 12.29 -9.14 2.46
N LEU A 47 11.14 -8.56 2.11
CA LEU A 47 11.05 -7.23 1.50
C LEU A 47 10.81 -6.17 2.58
N LYS A 48 11.65 -5.14 2.57
CA LYS A 48 11.45 -3.93 3.36
C LYS A 48 10.68 -2.89 2.53
N VAL A 49 9.43 -2.68 2.90
CA VAL A 49 8.49 -1.79 2.18
C VAL A 49 7.91 -0.79 3.17
N GLU A 50 7.76 0.47 2.74
CA GLU A 50 7.13 1.53 3.53
C GLU A 50 5.59 1.47 3.43
N GLY A 51 4.87 2.21 4.28
CA GLY A 51 3.40 2.13 4.29
C GLY A 51 2.76 2.52 2.95
N SER A 52 3.24 3.60 2.32
CA SER A 52 2.78 4.03 0.98
C SER A 52 3.05 2.98 -0.09
N GLY A 53 4.18 2.27 -0.01
CA GLY A 53 4.54 1.19 -0.92
C GLY A 53 3.76 -0.11 -0.70
N ALA A 54 3.16 -0.29 0.48
CA ALA A 54 2.45 -1.50 0.85
C ALA A 54 0.93 -1.45 0.58
N VAL A 55 0.37 -0.28 0.23
CA VAL A 55 -1.11 -0.10 0.14
C VAL A 55 -1.78 -1.01 -0.88
N GLY A 56 -1.11 -1.34 -2.00
CA GLY A 56 -1.66 -2.26 -3.00
C GLY A 56 -1.78 -3.70 -2.46
N VAL A 57 -0.78 -4.15 -1.69
CA VAL A 57 -0.81 -5.44 -1.00
C VAL A 57 -1.85 -5.43 0.11
N ALA A 58 -1.95 -4.33 0.86
CA ALA A 58 -2.98 -4.15 1.88
C ALA A 58 -4.39 -4.26 1.29
N ALA A 59 -4.64 -3.62 0.15
CA ALA A 59 -5.95 -3.66 -0.52
C ALA A 59 -6.32 -5.09 -0.93
N LEU A 60 -5.37 -5.83 -1.51
CA LEU A 60 -5.59 -7.22 -1.88
C LEU A 60 -5.86 -8.10 -0.64
N ARG A 61 -5.01 -8.01 0.39
CA ARG A 61 -5.13 -8.86 1.59
C ARG A 61 -6.36 -8.52 2.43
N ALA A 62 -6.85 -7.29 2.35
CA ALA A 62 -8.09 -6.85 2.98
C ALA A 62 -9.33 -7.07 2.09
N GLU A 63 -9.19 -7.82 0.98
CA GLU A 63 -10.27 -8.18 0.05
C GLU A 63 -11.03 -6.94 -0.48
N ARG A 64 -10.31 -5.81 -0.63
CA ARG A 64 -10.88 -4.56 -1.15
C ARG A 64 -10.97 -4.55 -2.67
N ILE A 65 -10.24 -5.44 -3.33
CA ILE A 65 -10.20 -5.59 -4.78
C ILE A 65 -10.51 -7.05 -5.11
N ALA A 66 -11.46 -7.27 -6.00
CA ALA A 66 -11.76 -8.60 -6.51
C ALA A 66 -10.70 -9.00 -7.55
N ILE A 67 -9.92 -10.03 -7.26
CA ILE A 67 -9.02 -10.65 -8.24
C ILE A 67 -9.71 -11.87 -8.83
N GLY A 68 -9.91 -11.86 -10.15
CA GLY A 68 -10.41 -13.02 -10.90
C GLY A 68 -9.33 -14.08 -11.12
N ALA A 69 -9.49 -14.89 -12.17
CA ALA A 69 -8.46 -15.87 -12.57
C ALA A 69 -7.29 -15.24 -13.35
N GLU A 70 -7.33 -13.92 -13.56
CA GLU A 70 -6.36 -13.19 -14.38
C GLU A 70 -5.09 -12.86 -13.58
N PRO A 71 -3.92 -12.76 -14.23
CA PRO A 71 -2.70 -12.32 -13.58
C PRO A 71 -2.85 -10.92 -12.98
N CYS A 72 -2.47 -10.77 -11.71
CA CYS A 72 -2.45 -9.48 -11.02
C CYS A 72 -1.00 -9.04 -10.77
N VAL A 73 -0.75 -7.74 -10.96
CA VAL A 73 0.52 -7.10 -10.62
C VAL A 73 0.24 -6.03 -9.57
N ILE A 74 1.02 -6.05 -8.49
CA ILE A 74 1.05 -4.99 -7.48
C ILE A 74 2.41 -4.32 -7.55
N VAL A 75 2.43 -2.99 -7.63
CA VAL A 75 3.66 -2.18 -7.64
C VAL A 75 4.01 -1.79 -6.21
N LEU A 76 5.20 -2.20 -5.75
CA LEU A 76 5.78 -1.76 -4.49
C LEU A 76 6.61 -0.50 -4.75
N THR A 77 6.05 0.67 -4.42
CA THR A 77 6.60 1.96 -4.88
C THR A 77 7.79 2.47 -4.07
N GLY A 78 7.97 2.01 -2.82
CA GLY A 78 9.00 2.54 -1.93
C GLY A 78 9.27 1.68 -0.69
N GLY A 79 10.44 1.89 -0.09
CA GLY A 79 10.93 1.18 1.10
C GLY A 79 11.65 2.10 2.09
N ASN A 80 11.45 3.41 1.99
CA ASN A 80 12.12 4.42 2.80
C ASN A 80 11.41 4.59 4.15
N ILE A 81 11.53 3.58 4.99
CA ILE A 81 10.94 3.54 6.33
C ILE A 81 12.04 3.48 7.40
N ASP A 82 11.86 4.28 8.45
CA ASP A 82 12.70 4.26 9.65
C ASP A 82 12.78 2.85 10.25
N GLU A 83 13.99 2.45 10.67
CA GLU A 83 14.26 1.09 11.13
C GLU A 83 13.48 0.73 12.40
N MET A 84 13.35 1.66 13.35
CA MET A 84 12.59 1.40 14.58
C MET A 84 11.10 1.27 14.28
N ARG A 85 10.57 2.13 13.41
CA ARG A 85 9.16 2.05 12.98
C ARG A 85 8.88 0.74 12.25
N TRP A 86 9.72 0.37 11.30
CA TRP A 86 9.57 -0.88 10.55
C TRP A 86 9.66 -2.10 11.49
N SER A 87 10.66 -2.14 12.36
CA SER A 87 10.83 -3.23 13.33
C SER A 87 9.63 -3.35 14.28
N SER A 88 9.08 -2.23 14.75
CA SER A 88 7.84 -2.22 15.54
C SER A 88 6.65 -2.82 14.80
N ILE A 89 6.51 -2.56 13.50
CA ILE A 89 5.43 -3.10 12.67
C ILE A 89 5.64 -4.58 12.38
N VAL A 90 6.87 -5.03 12.18
CA VAL A 90 7.18 -6.43 11.83
C VAL A 90 7.18 -7.36 13.06
N SER A 91 7.35 -6.81 14.26
CA SER A 91 7.40 -7.58 15.52
C SER A 91 6.08 -7.67 16.29
N GLY A 92 5.09 -6.80 16.01
CA GLY A 92 3.78 -6.79 16.73
C GLY A 92 2.80 -7.91 16.38
#